data_AF-A0A9D4HSM5-F1
#
_entry.id   AF-A0A9D4HSM5-F1
#
_cell.length_a   1.000
_cell.length_b   1.000
_cell.length_c   1.000
_cell.angle_alpha   90.00
_cell.angle_beta   90.00
_cell.angle_gamma   90.00
#
_symmetry.space_group_name_H-M   'P 1'
#
loop_
_entity.id
_entity.type
_entity.pdbx_description
1 polymer ?
#
loop_
_entity_poly.entity_id
_entity_poly.type
_entity_poly.pdbx_seq_one_letter_code
_entity_poly.pdbx_strand_id
1 'polypeptide(L)' 'MAALLKRSSNNPVKKKKPKGTDGLKWLYDSKRKRKERCNDCTGCKAPDCGECIHCKDKPKFGGRGVRKQCCE' A
#
# COMPACT_ATOMS: atom_id res chain seq x y z
N MET A 1 25.97 -17.28 -0.54
CA MET A 1 25.16 -16.68 0.54
C MET A 1 24.83 -15.24 0.15
N ALA A 2 23.59 -14.81 0.39
CA ALA A 2 22.94 -13.56 -0.04
C ALA A 2 22.38 -13.55 -1.49
N ALA A 3 21.17 -14.12 -1.66
CA ALA A 3 20.33 -13.83 -2.81
C ALA A 3 19.79 -12.40 -2.68
N LEU A 4 20.23 -11.50 -3.56
CA LEU A 4 19.60 -10.21 -3.78
C LEU A 4 18.17 -10.46 -4.27
N LEU A 5 17.20 -10.47 -3.36
CA LEU A 5 15.78 -10.45 -3.71
C LEU A 5 15.49 -9.11 -4.38
N LYS A 6 15.63 -9.12 -5.71
CA LYS A 6 15.18 -8.07 -6.61
C LYS A 6 13.73 -7.76 -6.23
N ARG A 7 13.48 -6.58 -5.63
CA ARG A 7 12.14 -5.98 -5.55
C ARG A 7 11.66 -5.80 -6.99
N SER A 8 11.07 -6.85 -7.55
CA SER A 8 10.49 -6.84 -8.88
C SER A 8 9.17 -6.10 -8.77
N SER A 9 9.24 -4.77 -8.83
CA SER A 9 8.09 -3.88 -9.00
C SER A 9 7.53 -4.01 -10.42
N ASN A 10 7.11 -5.22 -10.81
CA ASN A 10 6.44 -5.45 -12.07
C ASN A 10 4.93 -5.54 -11.83
N ASN A 11 4.24 -4.41 -11.94
CA ASN A 11 2.81 -4.45 -12.20
C ASN A 11 2.44 -3.39 -13.25
N PRO A 12 2.28 -3.79 -14.53
CA PRO A 12 1.79 -2.88 -15.55
C PRO A 12 0.32 -2.58 -15.26
N VAL A 13 0.04 -1.37 -14.78
CA VAL A 13 -1.33 -0.86 -14.64
C VAL A 13 -1.92 -0.70 -16.04
N LYS A 14 -2.49 -1.78 -16.60
CA LYS A 14 -3.29 -1.72 -17.82
C LYS A 14 -4.58 -0.95 -17.52
N LYS A 15 -4.55 0.37 -17.71
CA LYS A 15 -5.71 1.26 -17.60
C LYS A 15 -6.70 0.94 -18.74
N LYS A 16 -7.63 0.02 -18.54
CA LYS A 16 -8.81 -0.11 -19.40
C LYS A 16 -9.76 1.05 -19.07
N LYS A 17 -10.06 1.91 -20.05
CA LYS A 17 -11.06 2.98 -19.93
C LYS A 17 -12.47 2.33 -19.85
N PRO A 18 -13.31 2.62 -18.84
CA PRO A 18 -14.70 2.18 -18.85
C PRO A 18 -15.47 2.95 -19.94
N LYS A 19 -16.23 2.23 -20.78
CA LYS A 19 -17.09 2.83 -21.82
C LYS A 19 -18.54 2.86 -21.35
N GLY A 20 -19.12 4.07 -21.27
CA GLY A 20 -20.53 4.34 -20.94
C GLY A 20 -20.89 4.08 -19.46
N THR A 21 -21.76 4.82 -18.77
CA THR A 21 -22.74 5.85 -19.12
C THR A 21 -22.89 6.83 -17.93
N ASP A 22 -23.55 7.96 -18.19
CA ASP A 22 -24.19 8.89 -17.24
C ASP A 22 -23.30 9.99 -16.62
N GLY A 23 -23.36 11.16 -17.28
CA GLY A 23 -22.51 12.35 -17.16
C GLY A 23 -22.52 13.12 -15.84
N LEU A 24 -22.72 12.47 -14.70
CA LEU A 24 -22.56 13.08 -13.36
C LEU A 24 -21.55 12.35 -12.46
N LYS A 25 -21.03 11.18 -12.85
CA LYS A 25 -20.14 10.35 -12.02
C LYS A 25 -18.65 10.76 -12.03
N TRP A 26 -18.24 11.72 -12.87
CA TRP A 26 -16.83 12.11 -12.99
C TRP A 26 -16.38 13.20 -11.99
N LEU A 27 -17.32 14.00 -11.47
CA LEU A 27 -16.99 15.06 -10.51
C LEU A 27 -16.83 14.52 -9.08
N TYR A 28 -17.45 13.37 -8.76
CA TYR A 28 -17.48 12.79 -7.41
C TYR A 28 -16.49 11.61 -7.21
N ASP A 29 -16.14 10.86 -8.26
CA ASP A 29 -15.20 9.71 -8.20
C ASP A 29 -13.73 10.11 -8.51
N SER A 30 -13.38 11.39 -8.33
CA SER A 30 -12.00 11.87 -8.55
C SER A 30 -11.01 11.47 -7.44
N LYS A 31 -11.46 10.77 -6.39
CA LYS A 31 -10.56 10.16 -5.40
C LYS A 31 -9.91 8.92 -6.02
N ARG A 32 -8.62 9.01 -6.36
CA ARG A 32 -7.82 7.85 -6.75
C ARG A 32 -8.05 6.73 -5.74
N LYS A 33 -8.67 5.64 -6.17
CA LYS A 33 -8.88 4.45 -5.34
C LYS A 33 -7.51 3.96 -4.85
N ARG A 34 -7.33 3.93 -3.54
CA ARG A 34 -6.10 3.40 -2.93
C ARG A 34 -6.05 1.91 -3.25
N LYS A 35 -4.89 1.44 -3.71
CA LYS A 35 -4.68 -0.01 -3.90
C LYS A 35 -4.72 -0.69 -2.53
N GLU A 36 -5.55 -1.72 -2.41
CA GLU A 36 -5.61 -2.56 -1.22
C GLU A 36 -4.41 -3.52 -1.17
N ARG A 37 -4.09 -4.00 0.04
CA ARG A 37 -3.07 -5.03 0.24
C ARG A 37 -3.62 -6.38 -0.21
N CYS A 38 -2.74 -7.29 -0.62
CA CYS A 38 -3.15 -8.63 -1.04
C CYS A 38 -3.53 -9.55 0.13
N ASN A 39 -3.15 -9.22 1.36
CA ASN A 39 -3.41 -9.99 2.60
C ASN A 39 -2.86 -11.43 2.66
N ASP A 40 -2.38 -11.99 1.55
CA ASP A 40 -1.91 -13.39 1.49
C ASP A 40 -0.39 -13.58 1.48
N CYS A 41 0.38 -12.56 1.08
CA CYS A 41 1.84 -12.67 0.99
C CYS A 41 2.52 -12.62 2.36
N THR A 42 3.77 -13.09 2.42
CA THR A 42 4.60 -13.08 3.64
C THR A 42 4.68 -11.69 4.27
N GLY A 43 4.83 -10.64 3.46
CA GLY A 43 4.86 -9.26 3.94
C GLY A 43 3.51 -8.72 4.47
N CYS A 44 2.37 -9.34 4.13
CA CYS A 44 1.08 -8.99 4.74
C CYS A 44 0.83 -9.76 6.04
N LYS A 45 1.34 -10.98 6.15
CA LYS A 45 1.21 -11.83 7.34
C LYS A 45 2.28 -11.57 8.39
N ALA A 46 3.37 -10.89 8.02
CA ALA A 46 4.45 -10.55 8.94
C ALA A 46 3.98 -9.62 10.07
N PRO A 47 4.40 -9.85 11.32
CA PRO A 47 4.15 -8.93 12.41
C PRO A 47 4.98 -7.64 12.24
N ASP A 48 4.58 -6.59 12.95
CA ASP A 48 5.37 -5.36 13.00
C ASP A 48 6.68 -5.59 13.77
N CYS A 49 7.83 -5.26 13.18
CA CYS A 49 9.14 -5.55 13.80
C CYS A 49 9.47 -4.68 15.03
N GLY A 50 8.79 -3.55 15.23
CA GLY A 50 9.05 -2.63 16.35
C GLY A 50 10.30 -1.76 16.21
N GLU A 51 11.25 -2.12 15.34
CA GLU A 51 12.56 -1.48 15.27
C GLU A 51 12.73 -0.50 14.10
N CYS A 52 12.00 -0.70 12.99
CA CYS A 52 12.07 0.16 11.82
C CYS A 52 11.42 1.54 12.05
N ILE A 53 11.73 2.50 11.19
CA ILE A 53 11.27 3.89 11.36
C ILE A 53 9.74 4.02 11.28
N HIS A 54 9.09 3.12 10.53
CA HIS A 54 7.64 3.07 10.41
C HIS A 54 6.98 2.43 11.63
N CYS A 55 7.58 1.37 12.18
CA CYS A 55 7.09 0.76 13.42
C CYS A 55 7.23 1.72 14.59
N LYS A 56 8.39 2.37 14.75
CA LYS A 56 8.61 3.39 15.78
C LYS A 56 7.68 4.60 15.69
N ASP A 57 7.06 4.85 14.53
CA ASP A 57 6.04 5.90 14.38
C ASP A 57 4.64 5.44 14.81
N LYS A 58 4.37 4.15 14.96
CA LYS A 58 3.04 3.66 15.36
C LYS A 58 2.79 3.97 16.85
N PRO A 59 1.56 4.37 17.24
CA PRO A 59 1.23 4.68 18.63
C PRO A 59 1.50 3.52 19.61
N LYS A 60 1.30 2.27 19.18
CA LYS A 60 1.59 1.08 20.01
C LYS A 60 3.06 0.89 20.38
N PHE A 61 3.97 1.55 19.67
CA PHE A 61 5.41 1.56 19.95
C PHE A 61 5.88 2.95 20.44
N GLY A 62 4.95 3.82 20.88
CA GLY A 62 5.26 5.16 21.40
C GLY A 62 5.46 6.25 20.33
N GLY A 63 5.12 5.96 19.07
CA GLY A 63 5.28 6.91 17.97
C GLY A 63 4.15 7.93 17.81
N ARG A 64 4.43 9.01 17.06
CA ARG A 64 3.50 10.13 16.83
C ARG A 64 2.38 9.83 15.82
N GLY A 65 2.47 8.75 15.05
CA GLY A 65 1.46 8.34 14.09
C GLY A 65 1.33 9.25 12.86
N VAL A 66 2.40 9.96 12.49
CA VAL A 66 2.37 10.95 11.39
C VAL A 66 2.60 10.28 10.04
N ARG A 67 3.48 9.28 9.97
CA ARG A 67 3.89 8.63 8.71
C ARG A 67 2.83 7.66 8.20
N LYS A 68 2.15 6.95 9.11
CA LYS A 68 1.04 6.01 8.79
C LYS A 68 1.40 4.99 7.70
N GLN A 69 2.63 4.46 7.73
CA GLN A 69 3.12 3.42 6.82
C GLN A 69 3.11 2.04 7.48
N CYS A 70 3.14 0.98 6.67
CA CYS A 70 3.36 -0.38 7.17
C CYS A 70 4.81 -0.57 7.63
N CYS A 71 5.11 -1.68 8.32
CA CYS A 71 6.49 -2.07 8.56
C CYS A 71 7.27 -2.14 7.24
N GLU A 72 8.52 -1.69 7.28
CA GLU A 72 9.51 -1.88 6.21
C GLU A 72 9.95 -3.34 6.07
#